data_AF-A0A4R2PBI0-F1
#
_entry.id   AF-A0A4R2PBI0-F1
#
_cell.length_a   1.000
_cell.length_b   1.000
_cell.length_c   1.000
_cell.angle_alpha   90.00
_cell.angle_beta   90.00
_cell.angle_gamma   90.00
#
_symmetry.space_group_name_H-M   'P 1'
#
loop_
_entity.id
_entity.type
_entity.pdbx_description
1 polymer ?
#
loop_
_entity_poly.entity_id
_entity_poly.type
_entity_poly.pdbx_seq_one_letter_code
_entity_poly.pdbx_strand_id
1 'polypeptide(L)'
;MILKRQLYLTGILSLIILGWALFADQPQDQAKAFSPQVIQHGATGDDVIELQARLQYIGFYNGDIDGIFGWGTYWALRNFQNKYGLKVDGLAGTSTKKKLASVSKYNASYVKRNIRQGNDFTYYGGTPLKQQSSGTANQSNGKQAPANNAGGNQNKGKYSKKNLPEGFSQSDLNLIANAVYGESRGEPYVGQVAVAAVILNRIDSNKFPDNVSGVIFQPGAFTAVADGQIWLTPNDKAKQAVMDAINGWDPTHGAIYYFNPDTATSAWIWSRPQIEKIGKHIFCK
;
A
#
# COMPACT_ATOMS: atom_id res chain seq x y z
N MET A 1 -28.25 -66.10 -38.13
CA MET A 1 -28.53 -64.67 -37.86
C MET A 1 -28.04 -64.17 -36.49
N ILE A 2 -27.41 -65.02 -35.66
CA ILE A 2 -27.05 -64.68 -34.26
C ILE A 2 -25.57 -64.25 -34.10
N LEU A 3 -24.66 -64.71 -34.97
CA LEU A 3 -23.23 -64.37 -34.86
C LEU A 3 -22.85 -62.94 -35.27
N LYS A 4 -23.64 -62.26 -36.11
CA LYS A 4 -23.33 -60.88 -36.54
C LYS A 4 -23.69 -59.81 -35.49
N ARG A 5 -24.42 -60.17 -34.41
CA ARG A 5 -24.86 -59.22 -33.38
C ARG A 5 -23.91 -59.13 -32.18
N GLN A 6 -23.02 -60.12 -31.98
CA GLN A 6 -22.00 -60.07 -30.93
C GLN A 6 -20.75 -59.25 -31.32
N LEU A 7 -20.44 -59.13 -32.61
CA LEU A 7 -19.27 -58.38 -33.08
C LEU A 7 -19.43 -56.85 -32.95
N TYR A 8 -20.67 -56.34 -32.94
CA TYR A 8 -20.94 -54.90 -32.77
C TYR A 8 -20.96 -54.46 -31.30
N LEU A 9 -21.20 -55.36 -30.34
CA LEU A 9 -21.21 -55.00 -28.91
C LEU A 9 -19.80 -54.94 -28.30
N THR A 10 -18.84 -55.73 -28.79
CA THR A 10 -17.45 -55.69 -28.30
C THR A 10 -16.64 -54.53 -28.92
N GLY A 11 -16.97 -54.09 -30.13
CA GLY A 11 -16.34 -52.93 -30.78
C GLY A 11 -16.72 -51.58 -30.15
N ILE A 12 -17.95 -51.44 -29.65
CA ILE A 12 -18.44 -50.19 -29.04
C ILE A 12 -17.95 -50.03 -27.58
N LEU A 13 -17.79 -51.14 -26.84
CA LEU A 13 -17.25 -51.09 -25.47
C LEU A 13 -15.76 -50.73 -25.43
N SER A 14 -15.01 -51.08 -26.50
CA SER A 14 -13.58 -50.78 -26.63
C SER A 14 -13.31 -49.30 -26.94
N LEU A 15 -14.25 -48.59 -27.57
CA LEU A 15 -14.15 -47.17 -27.89
C LEU A 15 -14.55 -46.25 -26.72
N ILE A 16 -15.33 -46.75 -25.75
CA ILE A 16 -15.71 -45.98 -24.56
C ILE A 16 -14.57 -45.98 -23.52
N ILE A 17 -13.80 -47.06 -23.43
CA ILE A 17 -12.64 -47.16 -22.52
C ILE A 17 -11.44 -46.37 -23.09
N LEU A 18 -11.28 -46.29 -24.42
CA LEU A 18 -10.27 -45.42 -25.04
C LEU A 18 -10.61 -43.92 -24.95
N GLY A 19 -11.88 -43.57 -24.80
CA GLY A 19 -12.33 -42.19 -24.60
C GLY A 19 -12.13 -41.67 -23.18
N TRP A 20 -11.97 -42.55 -22.18
CA TRP A 20 -11.74 -42.17 -20.78
C TRP A 20 -10.25 -41.98 -20.44
N ALA A 21 -9.34 -42.51 -21.25
CA ALA A 21 -7.89 -42.37 -21.04
C ALA A 21 -7.30 -41.06 -21.60
N LEU A 22 -8.09 -40.22 -22.27
CA LEU A 22 -7.64 -38.92 -22.83
C LEU A 22 -7.98 -37.70 -21.95
N PHE A 23 -8.59 -37.90 -20.79
CA PHE A 23 -8.52 -36.93 -19.70
C PHE A 23 -7.27 -37.22 -18.85
N ALA A 24 -6.12 -37.27 -19.53
CA ALA A 24 -4.83 -37.13 -18.88
C ALA A 24 -4.81 -35.77 -18.19
N ASP A 25 -4.91 -35.81 -16.86
CA ASP A 25 -4.34 -34.89 -15.89
C ASP A 25 -3.98 -33.52 -16.48
N GLN A 26 -4.99 -32.68 -16.73
CA GLN A 26 -4.75 -31.27 -16.97
C GLN A 26 -4.22 -30.71 -15.65
N PRO A 27 -2.98 -30.17 -15.59
CA PRO A 27 -2.48 -29.60 -14.36
C PRO A 27 -3.44 -28.49 -13.93
N GLN A 28 -4.15 -28.73 -12.83
CA GLN A 28 -5.05 -27.77 -12.20
C GLN A 28 -4.23 -26.53 -11.79
N ASP A 29 -4.70 -25.37 -12.25
CA ASP A 29 -4.49 -24.04 -11.66
C ASP A 29 -3.05 -23.57 -11.46
N GLN A 30 -2.28 -23.43 -12.56
CA GLN A 30 -1.44 -22.23 -12.64
C GLN A 30 -2.33 -21.07 -13.07
N ALA A 31 -2.95 -20.40 -12.08
CA ALA A 31 -3.61 -19.12 -12.32
C ALA A 31 -2.66 -18.27 -13.15
N LYS A 32 -3.05 -17.93 -14.39
CA LYS A 32 -2.29 -16.97 -15.19
C LYS A 32 -2.13 -15.75 -14.30
N ALA A 33 -0.89 -15.41 -13.96
CA ALA A 33 -0.55 -14.17 -13.27
C ALA A 33 -1.11 -12.97 -14.05
N PHE A 34 -0.98 -11.77 -13.50
CA PHE A 34 -1.28 -10.48 -14.12
C PHE A 34 -1.60 -10.52 -15.63
N SER A 35 -2.75 -9.97 -16.01
CA SER A 35 -3.07 -9.77 -17.43
C SER A 35 -2.00 -8.89 -18.13
N PRO A 36 -1.96 -8.87 -19.47
CA PRO A 36 -1.05 -7.98 -20.20
C PRO A 36 -1.33 -6.48 -20.02
N GLN A 37 -2.50 -6.10 -19.48
CA GLN A 37 -2.90 -4.70 -19.36
C GLN A 37 -2.00 -3.93 -18.38
N VAL A 38 -1.65 -2.68 -18.69
CA VAL A 38 -0.97 -1.82 -17.71
C VAL A 38 -1.97 -1.42 -16.62
N ILE A 39 -1.61 -1.68 -15.36
CA ILE A 39 -2.44 -1.34 -14.20
C ILE A 39 -1.99 0.03 -13.67
N GLN A 40 -2.92 0.93 -13.42
CA GLN A 40 -2.66 2.31 -13.00
C GLN A 40 -3.70 2.80 -11.99
N HIS A 41 -3.43 3.92 -11.34
CA HIS A 41 -4.38 4.57 -10.44
C HIS A 41 -5.77 4.74 -11.07
N GLY A 42 -6.81 4.39 -10.31
CA GLY A 42 -8.20 4.37 -10.74
C GLY A 42 -8.64 3.05 -11.40
N ALA A 43 -7.72 2.13 -11.70
CA ALA A 43 -8.08 0.79 -12.16
C ALA A 43 -8.81 -0.01 -11.06
N THR A 44 -9.64 -0.96 -11.48
CA THR A 44 -10.31 -1.89 -10.58
C THR A 44 -10.27 -3.32 -11.11
N GLY A 45 -10.48 -4.31 -10.24
CA GLY A 45 -10.68 -5.71 -10.61
C GLY A 45 -9.53 -6.65 -10.22
N ASP A 46 -9.56 -7.86 -10.78
CA ASP A 46 -8.70 -8.99 -10.40
C ASP A 46 -7.19 -8.68 -10.47
N ASP A 47 -6.77 -7.92 -11.48
CA ASP A 47 -5.38 -7.50 -11.65
C ASP A 47 -4.91 -6.58 -10.51
N VAL A 48 -5.82 -5.75 -9.99
CA VAL A 48 -5.55 -4.87 -8.84
C VAL A 48 -5.51 -5.67 -7.54
N ILE A 49 -6.41 -6.65 -7.39
CA ILE A 49 -6.39 -7.60 -6.27
C ILE A 49 -5.04 -8.32 -6.19
N GLU A 50 -4.56 -8.85 -7.33
CA GLU A 50 -3.24 -9.49 -7.39
C GLU A 50 -2.12 -8.50 -7.06
N LEU A 51 -2.19 -7.27 -7.57
CA LEU A 51 -1.21 -6.22 -7.27
C LEU A 51 -1.13 -5.92 -5.77
N GLN A 52 -2.27 -5.63 -5.13
CA GLN A 52 -2.37 -5.34 -3.70
C GLN A 52 -1.89 -6.54 -2.86
N ALA A 53 -2.34 -7.75 -3.18
CA ALA A 53 -1.92 -8.97 -2.48
C ALA A 53 -0.41 -9.17 -2.58
N ARG A 54 0.17 -9.03 -3.78
CA ARG A 54 1.61 -9.17 -3.96
C ARG A 54 2.37 -8.09 -3.20
N LEU A 55 1.95 -6.83 -3.25
CA LEU A 55 2.58 -5.73 -2.53
C LEU A 55 2.51 -5.95 -1.01
N GLN A 56 1.36 -6.41 -0.50
CA GLN A 56 1.21 -6.74 0.92
C GLN A 56 2.09 -7.94 1.31
N TYR A 57 2.24 -8.93 0.43
CA TYR A 57 3.11 -10.10 0.65
C TYR A 57 4.56 -9.73 0.94
N ILE A 58 5.07 -8.71 0.26
CA ILE A 58 6.43 -8.20 0.45
C ILE A 58 6.49 -6.96 1.34
N GLY A 59 5.41 -6.64 2.06
CA GLY A 59 5.37 -5.58 3.08
C GLY A 59 5.33 -4.15 2.53
N PHE A 60 4.99 -3.96 1.25
CA PHE A 60 4.86 -2.63 0.64
C PHE A 60 3.46 -2.03 0.77
N TYR A 61 2.46 -2.85 1.07
CA TYR A 61 1.07 -2.44 1.20
C TYR A 61 0.47 -2.99 2.49
N ASN A 62 -0.30 -2.18 3.19
CA ASN A 62 -0.91 -2.48 4.49
C ASN A 62 -2.43 -2.21 4.49
N GLY A 63 -2.98 -1.72 3.38
CA GLY A 63 -4.42 -1.56 3.21
C GLY A 63 -5.13 -2.84 2.76
N ASP A 64 -6.44 -2.74 2.58
CA ASP A 64 -7.28 -3.87 2.18
C ASP A 64 -7.02 -4.32 0.74
N ILE A 65 -7.07 -5.63 0.52
CA ILE A 65 -7.10 -6.20 -0.84
C ILE A 65 -8.53 -6.09 -1.38
N ASP A 66 -8.92 -4.88 -1.79
CA ASP A 66 -10.27 -4.52 -2.24
C ASP A 66 -10.45 -4.51 -3.76
N GLY A 67 -9.35 -4.64 -4.51
CA GLY A 67 -9.35 -4.57 -5.96
C GLY A 67 -9.56 -3.16 -6.52
N ILE A 68 -9.35 -2.12 -5.72
CA ILE A 68 -9.44 -0.71 -6.12
C ILE A 68 -8.05 -0.09 -6.07
N PHE A 69 -7.57 0.41 -7.21
CA PHE A 69 -6.27 1.06 -7.29
C PHE A 69 -6.39 2.51 -6.84
N GLY A 70 -6.54 2.71 -5.54
CA GLY A 70 -6.49 4.02 -4.89
C GLY A 70 -5.07 4.50 -4.61
N TRP A 71 -4.97 5.59 -3.85
CA TRP A 71 -3.70 6.21 -3.51
C TRP A 71 -2.79 5.32 -2.64
N GLY A 72 -3.34 4.51 -1.74
CA GLY A 72 -2.54 3.55 -0.96
C GLY A 72 -1.82 2.55 -1.86
N THR A 73 -2.53 1.95 -2.83
CA THR A 73 -1.97 1.02 -3.82
C THR A 73 -0.94 1.71 -4.72
N TYR A 74 -1.20 2.97 -5.11
CA TYR A 74 -0.28 3.80 -5.89
C TYR A 74 1.06 3.99 -5.19
N TRP A 75 1.02 4.35 -3.92
CA TRP A 75 2.23 4.58 -3.13
C TRP A 75 2.99 3.30 -2.86
N ALA A 76 2.30 2.23 -2.46
CA ALA A 76 2.89 0.91 -2.33
C ALA A 76 3.63 0.47 -3.60
N LEU A 77 3.02 0.70 -4.77
CA LEU A 77 3.63 0.37 -6.05
C LEU A 77 4.87 1.23 -6.34
N ARG A 78 4.83 2.54 -6.10
CA ARG A 78 5.99 3.42 -6.32
C ARG A 78 7.13 3.09 -5.36
N ASN A 79 6.83 2.76 -4.11
CA ASN A 79 7.82 2.32 -3.12
C ASN A 79 8.49 1.03 -3.56
N PHE A 80 7.70 0.08 -4.05
CA PHE A 80 8.20 -1.13 -4.67
C PHE A 80 9.11 -0.81 -5.86
N GLN A 81 8.67 0.04 -6.78
CA GLN A 81 9.45 0.45 -7.94
C GLN A 81 10.80 1.07 -7.52
N ASN A 82 10.78 1.98 -6.55
CA ASN A 82 11.98 2.62 -6.02
C ASN A 82 12.94 1.61 -5.39
N LYS A 83 12.45 0.73 -4.50
CA LYS A 83 13.29 -0.28 -3.82
C LYS A 83 14.02 -1.18 -4.82
N TYR A 84 13.36 -1.54 -5.90
CA TYR A 84 13.90 -2.48 -6.89
C TYR A 84 14.54 -1.79 -8.11
N GLY A 85 14.81 -0.48 -8.05
CA GLY A 85 15.49 0.27 -9.11
C GLY A 85 14.72 0.32 -10.43
N LEU A 86 13.39 0.24 -10.36
CA LEU A 86 12.50 0.37 -11.52
C LEU A 86 12.17 1.85 -11.77
N LYS A 87 11.61 2.13 -12.95
CA LYS A 87 11.01 3.44 -13.23
C LYS A 87 9.87 3.69 -12.25
N VAL A 88 9.95 4.78 -11.49
CA VAL A 88 9.01 5.11 -10.40
C VAL A 88 7.83 5.94 -10.92
N ASP A 89 7.11 5.40 -11.89
CA ASP A 89 6.00 6.04 -12.60
C ASP A 89 4.60 5.69 -12.04
N GLY A 90 4.52 4.78 -11.07
CA GLY A 90 3.25 4.33 -10.50
C GLY A 90 2.41 3.48 -11.47
N LEU A 91 3.04 2.92 -12.51
CA LEU A 91 2.43 2.02 -13.47
C LEU A 91 2.93 0.58 -13.27
N ALA A 92 1.99 -0.33 -13.08
CA ALA A 92 2.28 -1.76 -13.05
C ALA A 92 2.29 -2.30 -14.50
N GLY A 93 3.32 -1.90 -15.25
CA GLY A 93 3.66 -2.43 -16.56
C GLY A 93 4.46 -3.74 -16.48
N THR A 94 4.91 -4.25 -17.64
CA THR A 94 5.55 -5.58 -17.77
C THR A 94 6.75 -5.78 -16.84
N SER A 95 7.66 -4.79 -16.77
CA SER A 95 8.86 -4.88 -15.91
C SER A 95 8.49 -4.92 -14.43
N THR A 96 7.58 -4.03 -13.99
CA THR A 96 7.05 -3.99 -12.63
C THR A 96 6.36 -5.29 -12.24
N LYS A 97 5.46 -5.79 -13.10
CA LYS A 97 4.73 -7.06 -12.90
C LYS A 97 5.66 -8.27 -12.80
N LYS A 98 6.64 -8.36 -13.71
CA LYS A 98 7.67 -9.42 -13.67
C LYS A 98 8.48 -9.36 -12.38
N LYS A 99 8.88 -8.16 -11.95
CA LYS A 99 9.62 -7.99 -10.70
C LYS A 99 8.77 -8.39 -9.50
N LEU A 100 7.51 -7.95 -9.42
CA LEU A 100 6.57 -8.33 -8.36
C LEU A 100 6.43 -9.85 -8.26
N ALA A 101 6.22 -10.51 -9.40
CA ALA A 101 6.09 -11.96 -9.46
C ALA A 101 7.38 -12.69 -9.02
N SER A 102 8.55 -12.11 -9.28
CA SER A 102 9.84 -12.73 -8.89
C SER A 102 10.14 -12.64 -7.39
N VAL A 103 9.55 -11.69 -6.66
CA VAL A 103 9.85 -11.46 -5.23
C VAL A 103 8.68 -11.74 -4.29
N SER A 104 7.51 -12.11 -4.82
CA SER A 104 6.30 -12.37 -4.04
C SER A 104 5.62 -13.68 -4.45
N LYS A 105 4.79 -14.23 -3.55
CA LYS A 105 3.91 -15.37 -3.86
C LYS A 105 2.45 -14.91 -3.87
N TYR A 106 1.69 -15.39 -4.84
CA TYR A 106 0.27 -15.10 -4.95
C TYR A 106 -0.55 -16.39 -5.02
N ASN A 107 -1.39 -16.62 -4.01
CA ASN A 107 -2.36 -17.70 -4.00
C ASN A 107 -3.74 -17.13 -4.35
N ALA A 108 -4.05 -17.13 -5.65
CA ALA A 108 -5.29 -16.57 -6.19
C ALA A 108 -6.52 -17.18 -5.53
N SER A 109 -6.56 -18.49 -5.36
CA SER A 109 -7.69 -19.21 -4.78
C SER A 109 -7.95 -18.84 -3.32
N TYR A 110 -6.89 -18.67 -2.52
CA TYR A 110 -7.00 -18.20 -1.13
C TYR A 110 -7.51 -16.75 -1.08
N VAL A 111 -6.88 -15.84 -1.81
CA VAL A 111 -7.24 -14.42 -1.79
C VAL A 111 -8.69 -14.24 -2.27
N LYS A 112 -9.05 -14.77 -3.44
CA LYS A 112 -10.41 -14.64 -3.98
C LYS A 112 -11.47 -15.30 -3.08
N ARG A 113 -11.14 -16.40 -2.39
CA ARG A 113 -12.08 -17.05 -1.47
C ARG A 113 -12.42 -16.17 -0.28
N ASN A 114 -11.43 -15.59 0.41
CA ASN A 114 -11.79 -14.76 1.56
C ASN A 114 -12.46 -13.44 1.13
N ILE A 115 -12.16 -12.89 -0.06
CA ILE A 115 -12.87 -11.71 -0.58
C ILE A 115 -14.36 -12.05 -0.76
N ARG A 116 -14.66 -13.21 -1.37
CA ARG A 116 -16.06 -13.68 -1.53
C ARG A 116 -16.77 -13.94 -0.20
N GLN A 117 -16.03 -14.28 0.85
CA GLN A 117 -16.56 -14.50 2.19
C GLN A 117 -16.74 -13.19 2.99
N GLY A 118 -16.26 -12.06 2.45
CA GLY A 118 -16.34 -10.76 3.11
C GLY A 118 -15.38 -10.62 4.30
N ASN A 119 -14.29 -11.39 4.33
CA ASN A 119 -13.27 -11.21 5.37
C ASN A 119 -12.37 -10.02 4.99
N ASP A 120 -12.07 -9.17 5.96
CA ASP A 120 -11.13 -8.07 5.79
C ASP A 120 -9.69 -8.62 5.70
N PHE A 121 -8.97 -8.24 4.63
CA PHE A 121 -7.57 -8.60 4.43
C PHE A 121 -6.65 -7.52 4.99
N THR A 122 -6.47 -7.55 6.30
CA THR A 122 -5.48 -6.66 6.95
C THR A 122 -4.05 -7.17 6.78
N TYR A 123 -3.85 -8.45 6.39
CA TYR A 123 -2.53 -9.03 6.21
C TYR A 123 -2.50 -10.26 5.27
N TYR A 124 -1.62 -10.24 4.25
CA TYR A 124 -1.33 -11.38 3.37
C TYR A 124 0.18 -11.46 3.10
N GLY A 125 0.77 -12.66 3.28
CA GLY A 125 2.21 -12.92 3.23
C GLY A 125 2.89 -12.98 4.61
N GLY A 126 4.15 -13.40 4.69
CA GLY A 126 4.95 -13.41 5.94
C GLY A 126 4.54 -14.37 7.08
N THR A 127 3.32 -14.94 7.08
CA THR A 127 2.83 -15.93 8.07
C THR A 127 2.11 -17.12 7.40
N PRO A 128 1.88 -18.25 8.09
CA PRO A 128 1.10 -19.37 7.56
C PRO A 128 -0.36 -19.00 7.25
N LEU A 129 -0.89 -19.48 6.10
CA LEU A 129 -2.25 -19.18 5.59
C LEU A 129 -3.38 -19.38 6.60
N LYS A 130 -3.24 -20.30 7.56
CA LYS A 130 -4.25 -20.54 8.60
C LYS A 130 -4.40 -19.39 9.62
N GLN A 131 -3.42 -18.50 9.69
CA GLN A 131 -3.35 -17.38 10.64
C GLN A 131 -3.61 -16.03 9.95
N GLN A 132 -3.86 -16.01 8.65
CA GLN A 132 -3.95 -14.80 7.82
C GLN A 132 -5.38 -14.30 7.61
N SER A 133 -6.38 -14.93 8.22
CA SER A 133 -7.75 -14.43 8.30
C SER A 133 -8.11 -14.26 9.78
N SER A 134 -8.08 -13.02 10.27
CA SER A 134 -8.72 -12.70 11.56
C SER A 134 -10.23 -12.76 11.36
N GLY A 135 -10.86 -13.80 11.91
CA GLY A 135 -12.31 -13.95 11.85
C GLY A 135 -12.99 -12.90 12.72
N THR A 136 -13.73 -12.00 12.08
CA THR A 136 -14.87 -11.31 12.71
C THR A 136 -16.13 -11.76 11.98
N ALA A 137 -16.58 -12.98 12.29
CA ALA A 137 -17.96 -13.34 12.05
C ALA A 137 -18.79 -12.62 13.12
N ASN A 138 -19.51 -11.57 12.75
CA ASN A 138 -20.68 -11.18 13.54
C ASN A 138 -21.85 -10.76 12.64
N GLN A 139 -22.94 -11.49 12.86
CA GLN A 139 -24.24 -11.32 12.23
C GLN A 139 -24.87 -9.98 12.62
N SER A 140 -25.42 -9.25 11.64
CA SER A 140 -26.68 -8.52 11.86
C SER A 140 -27.35 -8.14 10.53
N ASN A 141 -28.48 -8.81 10.32
CA ASN A 141 -29.62 -8.55 9.44
C ASN A 141 -29.83 -7.13 8.88
N GLY A 142 -29.93 -7.08 7.54
CA GLY A 142 -30.94 -6.42 6.70
C GLY A 142 -31.57 -5.07 7.10
N LYS A 143 -31.41 -4.07 6.21
CA LYS A 143 -32.51 -3.36 5.52
C LYS A 143 -32.00 -2.42 4.41
N GLN A 144 -32.52 -2.60 3.19
CA GLN A 144 -32.47 -1.66 2.05
C GLN A 144 -33.17 -0.34 2.41
N ALA A 145 -32.68 0.84 2.03
CA ALA A 145 -32.91 1.58 0.78
C ALA A 145 -32.68 3.10 1.09
N PRO A 146 -32.75 4.09 0.16
CA PRO A 146 -32.65 4.08 -1.30
C PRO A 146 -31.60 5.10 -1.84
N ALA A 147 -31.38 5.04 -3.16
CA ALA A 147 -30.72 6.08 -3.94
C ALA A 147 -31.52 7.39 -3.96
N ASN A 148 -30.83 8.54 -4.00
CA ASN A 148 -31.34 9.77 -4.57
C ASN A 148 -30.20 10.64 -5.13
N ASN A 149 -30.37 11.01 -6.40
CA ASN A 149 -29.57 11.95 -7.17
C ASN A 149 -29.81 13.39 -6.71
N ALA A 150 -28.75 14.22 -6.66
CA ALA A 150 -28.87 15.65 -6.90
C ALA A 150 -27.51 16.21 -7.37
N GLY A 151 -27.52 16.87 -8.53
CA GLY A 151 -26.35 17.36 -9.24
C GLY A 151 -25.74 18.64 -8.66
N GLY A 152 -24.53 18.95 -9.15
CA GLY A 152 -23.82 20.19 -8.83
C GLY A 152 -22.40 20.18 -9.40
N ASN A 153 -22.28 20.48 -10.68
CA ASN A 153 -21.01 20.70 -11.37
C ASN A 153 -20.34 21.98 -10.84
N GLN A 154 -19.19 21.85 -10.17
CA GLN A 154 -18.23 22.93 -9.96
C GLN A 154 -16.80 22.35 -9.94
N ASN A 155 -16.15 22.43 -11.10
CA ASN A 155 -14.71 22.32 -11.28
C ASN A 155 -13.97 23.32 -10.37
N LYS A 156 -13.43 22.85 -9.24
CA LYS A 156 -12.22 23.37 -8.58
C LYS A 156 -11.55 22.18 -7.90
N GLY A 157 -10.26 21.94 -8.16
CA GLY A 157 -9.50 20.81 -7.62
C GLY A 157 -9.69 20.71 -6.10
N LYS A 158 -10.48 19.73 -5.66
CA LYS A 158 -10.84 19.53 -4.26
C LYS A 158 -10.65 18.07 -3.93
N TYR A 159 -9.65 17.82 -3.10
CA TYR A 159 -9.50 16.57 -2.38
C TYR A 159 -10.81 16.31 -1.62
N SER A 160 -11.53 15.25 -2.00
CA SER A 160 -12.78 14.85 -1.35
C SER A 160 -12.47 14.24 0.02
N LYS A 161 -13.31 14.55 1.02
CA LYS A 161 -13.25 13.99 2.40
C LYS A 161 -13.12 12.46 2.47
N LYS A 162 -13.46 11.74 1.39
CA LYS A 162 -13.37 10.28 1.29
C LYS A 162 -11.93 9.75 1.12
N ASN A 163 -10.96 10.63 0.84
CA ASN A 163 -9.57 10.26 0.51
C ASN A 163 -8.52 10.85 1.48
N LEU A 164 -8.93 11.39 2.64
CA LEU A 164 -7.97 11.75 3.69
C LEU A 164 -7.66 10.50 4.53
N PRO A 165 -6.40 10.29 4.95
CA PRO A 165 -6.10 9.28 5.94
C PRO A 165 -6.95 9.48 7.19
N GLU A 166 -7.48 8.40 7.75
CA GLU A 166 -8.26 8.47 8.99
C GLU A 166 -7.43 9.15 10.09
N GLY A 167 -8.03 10.12 10.80
CA GLY A 167 -7.38 10.84 11.90
C GLY A 167 -6.72 12.18 11.55
N PHE A 168 -6.55 12.55 10.26
CA PHE A 168 -5.93 13.84 9.90
C PHE A 168 -6.86 14.77 9.10
N SER A 169 -6.96 16.03 9.52
CA SER A 169 -7.66 17.07 8.76
C SER A 169 -6.80 17.59 7.61
N GLN A 170 -7.42 18.27 6.62
CA GLN A 170 -6.65 18.92 5.55
C GLN A 170 -5.70 20.00 6.10
N SER A 171 -6.07 20.66 7.20
CA SER A 171 -5.22 21.61 7.89
C SER A 171 -3.99 20.94 8.49
N ASP A 172 -4.17 19.77 9.12
CA ASP A 172 -3.07 18.97 9.65
C ASP A 172 -2.09 18.56 8.56
N LEU A 173 -2.61 18.04 7.45
CA LEU A 173 -1.80 17.66 6.30
C LEU A 173 -0.98 18.84 5.74
N ASN A 174 -1.57 20.04 5.72
CA ASN A 174 -0.87 21.23 5.27
C ASN A 174 0.24 21.65 6.25
N LEU A 175 -0.03 21.61 7.56
CA LEU A 175 0.96 21.90 8.59
C LEU A 175 2.15 20.94 8.50
N ILE A 176 1.89 19.63 8.45
CA ILE A 176 2.95 18.62 8.32
C ILE A 176 3.73 18.84 7.03
N ALA A 177 3.06 19.09 5.91
CA ALA A 177 3.73 19.27 4.62
C ALA A 177 4.63 20.52 4.60
N ASN A 178 4.20 21.62 5.20
CA ASN A 178 5.02 22.83 5.33
C ASN A 178 6.21 22.63 6.28
N ALA A 179 6.01 21.93 7.40
CA ALA A 179 7.09 21.54 8.30
C ALA A 179 8.12 20.65 7.57
N VAL A 180 7.67 19.57 6.91
CA VAL A 180 8.52 18.69 6.10
C VAL A 180 9.29 19.47 5.05
N TYR A 181 8.63 20.39 4.35
CA TYR A 181 9.30 21.21 3.33
C TYR A 181 10.41 22.08 3.92
N GLY A 182 10.17 22.75 5.05
CA GLY A 182 11.20 23.56 5.72
C GLY A 182 12.43 22.74 6.10
N GLU A 183 12.22 21.53 6.62
CA GLU A 183 13.30 20.69 7.13
C GLU A 183 14.05 19.92 6.04
N SER A 184 13.41 19.63 4.91
CA SER A 184 13.94 18.68 3.92
C SER A 184 13.92 19.20 2.48
N ARG A 185 13.81 20.51 2.29
CA ARG A 185 13.93 21.12 0.96
C ARG A 185 15.29 20.80 0.35
N GLY A 186 15.27 20.23 -0.85
CA GLY A 186 16.48 19.83 -1.58
C GLY A 186 17.01 18.43 -1.22
N GLU A 187 16.47 17.79 -0.19
CA GLU A 187 16.81 16.40 0.16
C GLU A 187 16.23 15.41 -0.87
N PRO A 188 16.81 14.19 -0.98
CA PRO A 188 16.19 13.10 -1.72
C PRO A 188 14.77 12.84 -1.21
N TYR A 189 13.88 12.34 -2.07
CA TYR A 189 12.47 12.15 -1.71
C TYR A 189 12.27 11.31 -0.45
N VAL A 190 13.07 10.24 -0.29
CA VAL A 190 13.09 9.40 0.92
C VAL A 190 13.43 10.20 2.19
N GLY A 191 14.25 11.25 2.10
CA GLY A 191 14.55 12.14 3.23
C GLY A 191 13.35 13.03 3.62
N GLN A 192 12.50 13.39 2.67
CA GLN A 192 11.26 14.13 2.95
C GLN A 192 10.23 13.22 3.65
N VAL A 193 10.10 11.98 3.16
CA VAL A 193 9.25 10.96 3.82
C VAL A 193 9.78 10.65 5.22
N ALA A 194 11.10 10.61 5.40
CA ALA A 194 11.73 10.39 6.70
C ALA A 194 11.36 11.46 7.73
N VAL A 195 11.38 12.76 7.36
CA VAL A 195 10.95 13.83 8.27
C VAL A 195 9.45 13.72 8.59
N ALA A 196 8.62 13.39 7.59
CA ALA A 196 7.19 13.18 7.80
C ALA A 196 6.94 12.01 8.78
N ALA A 197 7.64 10.88 8.62
CA ALA A 197 7.54 9.74 9.50
C ALA A 197 7.98 10.08 10.94
N VAL A 198 9.04 10.89 11.13
CA VAL A 198 9.42 11.39 12.46
C VAL A 198 8.28 12.18 13.12
N ILE A 199 7.54 13.01 12.37
CA ILE A 199 6.40 13.75 12.91
C ILE A 199 5.32 12.78 13.41
N LEU A 200 4.99 11.76 12.62
CA LEU A 200 4.02 10.74 13.01
C LEU A 200 4.49 9.92 14.21
N ASN A 201 5.75 9.49 14.22
CA ASN A 201 6.37 8.77 15.32
C ASN A 201 6.37 9.59 16.63
N ARG A 202 6.48 10.92 16.54
CA ARG A 202 6.33 11.80 17.70
C ARG A 202 4.89 11.80 18.21
N ILE A 203 3.91 11.93 17.32
CA ILE A 203 2.48 11.89 17.67
C ILE A 203 2.13 10.57 18.40
N ASP A 204 2.68 9.44 17.93
CA ASP A 204 2.45 8.12 18.53
C ASP A 204 3.25 7.86 19.82
N SER A 205 4.23 8.71 20.13
CA SER A 205 5.14 8.53 21.26
C SER A 205 4.68 9.28 22.50
N ASN A 206 4.66 8.60 23.65
CA ASN A 206 4.35 9.20 24.96
C ASN A 206 5.33 10.30 25.44
N LYS A 207 6.43 10.53 24.71
CA LYS A 207 7.43 11.59 24.98
C LYS A 207 7.07 12.95 24.37
N PHE A 208 6.07 13.00 23.49
CA PHE A 208 5.68 14.20 22.75
C PHE A 208 4.17 14.41 22.86
N PRO A 209 3.67 15.60 22.47
CA PRO A 209 2.24 15.80 22.30
C PRO A 209 1.63 14.80 21.30
N ASP A 210 0.41 14.39 21.56
CA ASP A 210 -0.34 13.35 20.84
C ASP A 210 -1.11 13.88 19.62
N ASN A 211 -0.77 15.07 19.14
CA ASN A 211 -1.44 15.71 18.02
C ASN A 211 -0.49 16.58 17.18
N VAL A 212 -0.87 16.79 15.92
CA VAL A 212 -0.06 17.47 14.90
C VAL A 212 0.37 18.86 15.33
N SER A 213 -0.58 19.68 15.80
CA SER A 213 -0.30 21.03 16.26
C SER A 213 0.69 21.02 17.44
N GLY A 214 0.45 20.16 18.43
CA GLY A 214 1.31 19.99 19.59
C GLY A 214 2.74 19.64 19.20
N VAL A 215 2.95 18.71 18.27
CA VAL A 215 4.29 18.33 17.79
C VAL A 215 4.95 19.43 16.96
N ILE A 216 4.22 20.04 16.02
CA ILE A 216 4.79 21.03 15.09
C ILE A 216 5.15 22.34 15.79
N PHE A 217 4.34 22.79 16.74
CA PHE A 217 4.55 24.07 17.43
C PHE A 217 5.39 23.96 18.70
N GLN A 218 6.02 22.80 18.97
CA GLN A 218 7.01 22.74 20.04
C GLN A 218 8.14 23.76 19.77
N PRO A 219 8.55 24.55 20.78
CA PRO A 219 9.59 25.56 20.59
C PRO A 219 10.88 24.98 19.98
N GLY A 220 11.27 25.51 18.82
CA GLY A 220 12.49 25.12 18.10
C GLY A 220 12.44 23.75 17.41
N ALA A 221 11.27 23.10 17.31
CA ALA A 221 11.18 21.77 16.69
C ALA A 221 11.21 21.80 15.16
N PHE A 222 10.69 22.86 14.53
CA PHE A 222 10.62 23.02 13.08
C PHE A 222 10.90 24.47 12.67
N THR A 223 11.84 24.66 11.75
CA THR A 223 12.27 25.97 11.22
C THR A 223 11.13 26.71 10.52
N ALA A 224 10.27 25.99 9.81
CA ALA A 224 9.11 26.56 9.09
C ALA A 224 8.14 27.35 9.99
N VAL A 225 8.09 27.05 11.29
CA VAL A 225 7.29 27.80 12.26
C VAL A 225 7.94 29.16 12.54
N ALA A 226 9.23 29.17 12.86
CA ALA A 226 9.98 30.39 13.16
C ALA A 226 10.09 31.31 11.93
N ASP A 227 10.23 30.73 10.74
CA ASP A 227 10.34 31.46 9.48
C ASP A 227 8.98 31.93 8.92
N GLY A 228 7.88 31.66 9.62
CA GLY A 228 6.52 32.03 9.21
C GLY A 228 5.99 31.28 7.97
N GLN A 229 6.68 30.23 7.53
CA GLN A 229 6.33 29.46 6.33
C GLN A 229 5.24 28.41 6.59
N ILE A 230 4.90 28.15 7.85
CA ILE A 230 3.96 27.09 8.24
C ILE A 230 2.53 27.28 7.71
N TRP A 231 2.15 28.51 7.34
CA TRP A 231 0.81 28.87 6.84
C TRP A 231 0.70 28.99 5.32
N LEU A 232 1.79 28.72 4.59
CA LEU A 232 1.82 28.85 3.14
C LEU A 232 1.11 27.68 2.44
N THR A 233 0.87 27.81 1.13
CA THR A 233 0.43 26.68 0.31
C THR A 233 1.52 25.61 0.28
N PRO A 234 1.20 24.36 0.66
CA PRO A 234 2.22 23.30 0.70
C PRO A 234 2.83 22.98 -0.64
N ASN A 235 4.12 22.66 -0.62
CA ASN A 235 4.80 22.10 -1.77
C ASN A 235 4.24 20.71 -2.09
N ASP A 236 3.93 20.45 -3.37
CA ASP A 236 3.32 19.18 -3.80
C ASP A 236 4.17 17.96 -3.44
N LYS A 237 5.50 18.05 -3.56
CA LYS A 237 6.42 16.95 -3.23
C LYS A 237 6.45 16.67 -1.72
N ALA A 238 6.44 17.71 -0.89
CA ALA A 238 6.37 17.54 0.56
C ALA A 238 5.01 16.98 1.00
N LYS A 239 3.91 17.47 0.42
CA LYS A 239 2.57 16.92 0.65
C LYS A 239 2.49 15.43 0.28
N GLN A 240 3.12 15.05 -0.83
CA GLN A 240 3.24 13.68 -1.27
C GLN A 240 3.99 12.83 -0.24
N ALA A 241 5.12 13.34 0.28
CA ALA A 241 5.91 12.65 1.29
C ALA A 241 5.15 12.47 2.62
N VAL A 242 4.31 13.43 3.00
CA VAL A 242 3.40 13.29 4.15
C VAL A 242 2.41 12.17 3.94
N MET A 243 1.78 12.10 2.77
CA MET A 243 0.85 11.02 2.47
C MET A 243 1.54 9.66 2.49
N ASP A 244 2.79 9.58 2.01
CA ASP A 244 3.58 8.35 2.08
C ASP A 244 3.84 7.87 3.50
N ALA A 245 4.25 8.79 4.38
CA ALA A 245 4.46 8.48 5.78
C ALA A 245 3.16 8.03 6.46
N ILE A 246 2.04 8.71 6.19
CA ILE A 246 0.74 8.35 6.79
C ILE A 246 0.25 6.99 6.28
N ASN A 247 0.53 6.64 5.02
CA ASN A 247 0.24 5.31 4.50
C ASN A 247 1.20 4.22 5.03
N GLY A 248 2.07 4.54 5.98
CA GLY A 248 2.92 3.60 6.71
C GLY A 248 4.35 3.49 6.21
N TRP A 249 4.80 4.35 5.28
CA TRP A 249 6.20 4.35 4.89
C TRP A 249 7.05 5.13 5.90
N ASP A 250 7.69 4.40 6.81
CA ASP A 250 8.72 4.95 7.70
C ASP A 250 10.12 4.45 7.30
N PRO A 251 10.90 5.21 6.51
CA PRO A 251 12.28 4.86 6.17
C PRO A 251 13.26 5.05 7.35
N THR A 252 12.82 5.57 8.49
CA THR A 252 13.66 5.86 9.66
C THR A 252 13.61 4.78 10.73
N HIS A 253 12.74 3.78 10.56
CA HIS A 253 12.58 2.66 11.49
C HIS A 253 12.18 3.09 12.92
N GLY A 254 11.27 4.05 13.03
CA GLY A 254 10.74 4.56 14.29
C GLY A 254 11.61 5.66 14.91
N ALA A 255 12.30 6.48 14.10
CA ALA A 255 13.04 7.60 14.63
C ALA A 255 12.10 8.69 15.16
N ILE A 256 12.50 9.33 16.26
CA ILE A 256 11.79 10.48 16.85
C ILE A 256 12.65 11.75 16.87
N TYR A 257 13.92 11.63 16.50
CA TYR A 257 14.86 12.73 16.33
C TYR A 257 15.63 12.59 15.03
N TYR A 258 16.15 13.72 14.53
CA TYR A 258 17.13 13.75 13.45
C TYR A 258 18.02 14.99 13.59
N PHE A 259 19.18 14.97 12.95
CA PHE A 259 20.07 16.13 12.88
C PHE A 259 20.97 16.07 11.66
N ASN A 260 21.45 17.24 11.24
CA ASN A 260 22.52 17.32 10.24
C ASN A 260 23.89 17.27 10.98
N PRO A 261 24.71 16.23 10.77
CA PRO A 261 26.00 16.08 11.46
C PRO A 261 27.00 17.18 11.10
N ASP A 262 26.80 17.88 9.98
CA ASP A 262 27.71 18.95 9.54
C ASP A 262 27.44 20.27 10.29
N THR A 263 26.25 20.43 10.89
CA THR A 263 25.83 21.69 11.55
C THR A 263 25.39 21.52 13.01
N ALA A 264 25.13 20.29 13.47
CA ALA A 264 24.64 20.05 14.82
C ALA A 264 25.71 20.25 15.89
N THR A 265 25.46 21.19 16.80
CA THR A 265 26.37 21.53 17.92
C THR A 265 25.94 20.93 19.27
N SER A 266 24.73 20.39 19.38
CA SER A 266 24.18 19.89 20.64
C SER A 266 24.82 18.55 21.04
N ALA A 267 25.58 18.50 22.14
CA ALA A 267 26.15 17.24 22.64
C ALA A 267 25.07 16.18 22.94
N TRP A 268 23.88 16.63 23.36
CA TRP A 268 22.75 15.75 23.64
C TRP A 268 22.26 15.00 22.39
N ILE A 269 22.17 15.65 21.23
CA ILE A 269 21.67 14.97 20.01
C ILE A 269 22.65 13.90 19.53
N TRP A 270 23.96 14.15 19.67
CA TRP A 270 25.01 13.20 19.35
C TRP A 270 25.02 11.96 20.27
N SER A 271 24.47 12.07 21.48
CA SER A 271 24.32 10.95 22.42
C SER A 271 23.17 9.99 22.09
N ARG A 272 22.25 10.39 21.20
CA ARG A 272 21.09 9.55 20.84
C ARG A 272 21.54 8.34 20.01
N PRO A 273 20.96 7.14 20.22
CA PRO A 273 21.20 6.00 19.35
C PRO A 273 20.86 6.32 17.89
N GLN A 274 21.88 6.33 17.04
CA GLN A 274 21.76 6.60 15.60
C GLN A 274 21.26 5.36 14.87
N ILE A 275 20.30 5.53 13.98
CA ILE A 275 19.67 4.44 13.23
C ILE A 275 20.25 4.37 11.82
N GLU A 276 20.08 5.45 11.05
CA GLU A 276 20.49 5.53 9.64
C GLU A 276 20.70 6.99 9.22
N LYS A 277 21.51 7.20 8.17
CA LYS A 277 21.68 8.49 7.51
C LYS A 277 20.95 8.49 6.17
N ILE A 278 20.02 9.43 5.98
CA ILE A 278 19.28 9.63 4.73
C ILE A 278 19.52 11.07 4.28
N GLY A 279 20.18 11.22 3.13
CA GLY A 279 20.62 12.53 2.66
C GLY A 279 21.60 13.18 3.66
N LYS A 280 21.28 14.40 4.09
CA LYS A 280 22.08 15.13 5.08
C LYS A 280 21.73 14.80 6.53
N HIS A 281 20.63 14.09 6.78
CA HIS A 281 20.16 13.85 8.15
C HIS A 281 20.53 12.47 8.68
N ILE A 282 20.99 12.43 9.93
CA ILE A 282 21.07 11.22 10.74
C ILE A 282 19.80 11.13 11.59
N PHE A 283 19.11 10.00 11.54
CA PHE A 283 17.86 9.72 12.26
C PHE A 283 18.13 8.88 13.51
N CYS A 284 17.46 9.19 14.64
CA CYS A 284 17.78 8.64 15.96
C CYS A 284 16.53 8.36 16.83
N LYS A 285 16.70 7.50 17.86
CA LYS A 285 15.70 7.26 18.91
C LYS A 285 16.00 8.01 20.19
#